data_AF-A0A167FEC7-F1
#
_entry.id   AF-A0A167FEC7-F1
#
_cell.length_a   1.000
_cell.length_b   1.000
_cell.length_c   1.000
_cell.angle_alpha   90.00
_cell.angle_beta   90.00
_cell.angle_gamma   90.00
#
_symmetry.space_group_name_H-M   'P 1'
#
loop_
_entity.id
_entity.type
_entity.pdbx_description
1 polymer ?
#
loop_
_entity_poly.entity_id
_entity_poly.type
_entity_poly.pdbx_seq_one_letter_code
_entity_poly.pdbx_strand_id
1 'polypeptide(L)' 'MKNKTKIQIVDEFKETRTQLHSLLIENLEIVNSHTTANGVSNCPNTGTPYSLLYIIQEFIEHDEHHKKQIESVNTKE' A
#
# COMPACT_ATOMS: atom_id res chain seq x y z
N MET A 1 -13.30 -16.51 11.95
CA MET A 1 -13.36 -15.22 11.24
C MET A 1 -14.82 -14.93 10.92
N LYS A 2 -15.38 -13.78 11.32
CA LYS A 2 -16.73 -13.41 10.90
C LYS A 2 -16.72 -13.19 9.38
N ASN A 3 -17.66 -13.80 8.65
CA ASN A 3 -17.80 -13.57 7.21
C ASN A 3 -18.21 -12.10 6.99
N LYS A 4 -17.33 -11.32 6.38
CA LYS A 4 -17.63 -9.92 5.99
C LYS A 4 -18.39 -9.92 4.66
N THR A 5 -19.37 -9.04 4.53
CA THR A 5 -20.06 -8.81 3.26
C THR A 5 -19.15 -8.07 2.28
N LYS A 6 -19.51 -8.06 0.98
CA LYS A 6 -18.77 -7.33 -0.05
C LYS A 6 -18.62 -5.84 0.30
N ILE A 7 -19.70 -5.21 0.78
CA ILE A 7 -19.71 -3.80 1.18
C ILE A 7 -18.77 -3.58 2.37
N GLN A 8 -18.83 -4.44 3.39
CA GLN A 8 -17.95 -4.33 4.56
C GLN A 8 -16.46 -4.41 4.19
N ILE A 9 -16.10 -5.25 3.22
CA ILE A 9 -14.71 -5.36 2.75
C ILE A 9 -14.27 -4.07 2.02
N VAL A 10 -15.13 -3.49 1.18
CA VAL A 10 -14.83 -2.25 0.46
C VAL A 10 -14.73 -1.06 1.43
N ASP A 11 -15.62 -0.99 2.41
CA ASP A 11 -15.59 0.05 3.45
C ASP A 11 -14.32 -0.04 4.30
N GLU A 12 -13.93 -1.24 4.72
CA GLU A 12 -12.69 -1.47 5.46
C GLU A 12 -11.44 -1.12 4.65
N PHE A 13 -11.42 -1.45 3.35
CA PHE A 13 -10.33 -1.03 2.45
C PHE A 13 -10.19 0.50 2.42
N LYS A 14 -11.31 1.21 2.22
CA LYS A 14 -11.36 2.67 2.19
C LYS A 14 -10.87 3.27 3.52
N GLU A 15 -11.39 2.76 4.63
CA GLU A 15 -11.02 3.23 5.97
C GLU A 15 -9.53 3.00 6.24
N THR A 16 -9.03 1.80 5.95
CA THR A 16 -7.61 1.47 6.12
C THR A 16 -6.70 2.37 5.28
N ARG A 17 -7.07 2.69 4.03
CA ARG A 17 -6.30 3.64 3.20
C ARG A 17 -6.33 5.05 3.76
N THR A 18 -7.48 5.49 4.27
CA THR A 18 -7.62 6.82 4.88
C THR A 18 -6.74 6.93 6.13
N GLN A 19 -6.77 5.93 7.00
CA GLN A 19 -5.94 5.89 8.22
C GLN A 19 -4.44 5.90 7.88
N LEU A 20 -4.02 5.14 6.87
CA LEU A 20 -2.62 5.14 6.46
C LEU A 20 -2.18 6.49 5.90
N HIS A 21 -3.02 7.12 5.07
CA HIS A 21 -2.76 8.45 4.56
C HIS A 21 -2.61 9.49 5.68
N SER A 22 -3.50 9.48 6.68
CA SER A 22 -3.39 10.35 7.86
C SER A 22 -2.08 10.10 8.63
N LEU A 23 -1.74 8.83 8.87
CA LEU A 23 -0.49 8.47 9.56
C LEU A 23 0.76 9.00 8.82
N LEU A 24 0.76 8.94 7.50
CA LEU A 24 1.87 9.45 6.68
C LEU A 24 1.99 10.97 6.78
N ILE A 25 0.87 11.70 6.70
CA ILE A 25 0.86 13.17 6.84
C ILE A 25 1.40 13.59 8.21
N GLU A 26 0.95 12.93 9.29
CA GLU A 26 1.37 13.22 10.65
C GLU A 26 2.86 12.96 10.90
N ASN A 27 3.48 12.13 10.05
CA ASN A 27 4.87 11.67 10.20
C ASN A 27 5.76 12.05 9.01
N LEU A 28 5.40 13.11 8.26
CA LEU A 28 6.16 13.56 7.09
C LEU A 28 7.64 13.80 7.38
N GLU A 29 7.97 14.30 8.57
CA GLU A 29 9.36 14.60 8.98
C GLU A 29 10.26 13.35 9.04
N ILE A 30 9.67 12.17 9.26
CA ILE A 30 10.44 10.92 9.40
C ILE A 30 10.40 10.05 8.14
N VAL A 31 9.81 10.49 7.02
CA VAL A 31 9.62 9.64 5.83
C VAL A 31 10.92 9.13 5.21
N ASN A 32 12.03 9.85 5.41
CA ASN A 32 13.35 9.41 4.94
C ASN A 32 14.03 8.40 5.88
N SER A 33 13.42 8.08 7.02
CA SER A 33 13.97 7.13 7.99
C SER A 33 13.95 5.71 7.43
N HIS A 34 15.05 5.00 7.67
CA HIS A 34 15.18 3.60 7.28
C HIS A 34 14.21 2.72 8.07
N THR A 35 13.72 1.68 7.41
CA THR A 35 12.83 0.68 7.99
C THR A 35 13.11 -0.70 7.39
N THR A 36 12.32 -1.69 7.77
CA THR A 36 12.37 -3.02 7.19
C THR A 36 11.02 -3.37 6.59
N ALA A 37 11.01 -4.00 5.42
CA ALA A 37 9.82 -4.65 4.86
C ALA A 37 10.00 -6.16 4.98
N ASN A 38 9.02 -6.85 5.57
CA ASN A 38 9.05 -8.30 5.81
C ASN A 38 10.34 -8.80 6.50
N GLY A 39 10.90 -7.99 7.41
CA GLY A 39 12.13 -8.30 8.15
C GLY A 39 13.43 -8.05 7.37
N VAL A 40 13.37 -7.52 6.14
CA VAL A 40 14.55 -7.20 5.33
C VAL A 40 14.72 -5.67 5.23
N SER A 41 15.96 -5.19 5.37
CA SER A 41 16.30 -3.74 5.33
C SER A 41 16.50 -3.18 3.93
N ASN A 42 16.70 -4.04 2.93
CA ASN A 42 16.97 -3.67 1.56
C ASN A 42 16.05 -4.45 0.62
N CYS A 43 15.57 -3.82 -0.43
CA CYS A 43 14.82 -4.48 -1.48
C CYS A 43 15.70 -5.58 -2.13
N PRO A 44 15.24 -6.85 -2.18
CA PRO A 44 16.05 -7.96 -2.71
C PRO A 44 16.33 -7.84 -4.20
N ASN A 45 15.49 -7.08 -4.93
CA ASN A 45 15.60 -6.95 -6.38
C ASN A 45 16.52 -5.79 -6.81
N THR A 46 16.57 -4.71 -6.02
CA THR A 46 17.29 -3.47 -6.39
C THR A 46 18.44 -3.14 -5.44
N GLY A 47 18.51 -3.75 -4.26
CA GLY A 47 19.44 -3.39 -3.20
C GLY A 47 19.12 -2.07 -2.48
N THR A 48 18.10 -1.34 -2.91
CA THR A 48 17.70 -0.06 -2.31
C THR A 48 17.29 -0.27 -0.85
N PRO A 49 17.85 0.51 0.11
CA PRO A 49 17.40 0.46 1.49
C PRO A 49 15.92 0.86 1.60
N TYR A 50 15.16 0.11 2.39
CA TYR A 50 13.79 0.48 2.69
C TYR A 50 13.77 1.73 3.57
N SER A 51 12.96 2.68 3.17
CA SER A 51 12.56 3.85 3.96
C SER A 51 11.04 3.94 3.96
N LEU A 52 10.48 4.75 4.86
CA LEU A 52 9.04 5.03 4.81
C LEU A 52 8.65 5.63 3.45
N LEU A 53 9.47 6.50 2.88
CA LEU A 53 9.28 7.07 1.55
C LEU A 53 9.27 5.98 0.46
N TYR A 54 10.17 5.00 0.55
CA TYR A 54 10.18 3.87 -0.37
C TYR A 54 8.89 3.05 -0.26
N ILE A 55 8.41 2.80 0.96
CA ILE A 55 7.14 2.08 1.18
C ILE A 55 5.94 2.87 0.60
N ILE A 56 5.93 4.20 0.72
CA ILE A 56 4.90 5.06 0.11
C ILE A 56 4.89 4.89 -1.40
N GLN A 57 6.08 4.88 -2.02
CA GLN A 57 6.23 4.65 -3.45
C GLN A 57 5.69 3.27 -3.86
N GLU A 58 5.97 2.23 -3.07
CA GLU A 58 5.39 0.89 -3.29
C GLU A 58 3.85 0.87 -3.21
N PHE A 59 3.22 1.66 -2.32
CA PHE A 59 1.75 1.77 -2.31
C PHE A 59 1.20 2.32 -3.62
N ILE A 60 1.81 3.36 -4.17
CA ILE A 60 1.38 3.96 -5.44
C ILE A 60 1.50 2.94 -6.58
N GLU A 61 2.64 2.25 -6.65
CA GLU A 61 2.90 1.26 -7.70
C GLU A 61 1.96 0.05 -7.59
N HIS A 62 1.71 -0.44 -6.37
CA HIS A 62 0.77 -1.53 -6.13
C HIS A 62 -0.68 -1.15 -6.43
N ASP A 63 -1.12 0.05 -6.02
CA ASP A 63 -2.49 0.51 -6.28
C ASP A 63 -2.73 0.68 -7.79
N GLU A 64 -1.78 1.24 -8.54
CA GLU A 64 -1.86 1.33 -10.00
C GLU A 64 -1.84 -0.05 -10.67
N HIS A 65 -1.05 -0.99 -10.16
CA HIS A 65 -1.06 -2.37 -10.64
C HIS A 65 -2.44 -3.02 -10.43
N HIS A 66 -3.01 -2.91 -9.23
CA HIS A 66 -4.32 -3.48 -8.91
C HIS A 66 -5.46 -2.79 -9.65
N LYS A 67 -5.38 -1.48 -9.89
CA LYS A 67 -6.33 -0.75 -10.73
C LYS A 67 -6.40 -1.35 -12.14
N LYS A 68 -5.25 -1.61 -12.77
CA LYS A 68 -5.19 -2.29 -14.08
C LYS A 68 -5.82 -3.69 -14.03
N GLN A 69 -5.61 -4.45 -12.95
CA GLN A 69 -6.26 -5.75 -12.77
C GLN A 69 -7.79 -5.62 -12.71
N ILE A 70 -8.31 -4.64 -11.97
CA ILE A 70 -9.76 -4.37 -11.89
C ILE A 70 -10.32 -3.97 -13.25
N GLU A 71 -9.67 -3.05 -13.94
CA GLU A 71 -10.05 -2.61 -15.29
C GLU A 71 -10.05 -3.79 -16.27
N SER A 72 -9.06 -4.68 -16.20
CA SER A 72 -8.97 -5.86 -17.07
C SER A 72 -10.10 -6.88 -16.86
N VAL A 73 -10.70 -6.92 -15.67
CA VAL A 73 -11.89 -7.73 -15.41
C VAL A 73 -13.12 -7.08 -16.03
N ASN A 74 -13.15 -5.74 -16.07
CA ASN A 74 -14.27 -4.95 -16.57
C ASN A 74 -14.28 -4.80 -18.11
N THR A 75 -13.16 -5.09 -18.79
CA THR A 75 -13.02 -5.03 -20.27
C THR A 75 -13.08 -6.40 -20.95
N LYS A 76 -13.47 -7.47 -20.25
CA LYS A 76 -13.80 -8.75 -20.88
C LYS A 76 -15.15 -8.63 -21.58
N GLU A 77 -15.15 -8.06 -22.78
CA GLU A 77 -16.14 -8.33 -23.83
C GLU A 77 -15.97 -9.75 -24.40
#